data_AF-A0A5W1XZK2-F1
#
_entry.id   AF-A0A5W1XZK2-F1
#
_cell.length_a   1.000
_cell.length_b   1.000
_cell.length_c   1.000
_cell.angle_alpha   90.00
_cell.angle_beta   90.00
_cell.angle_gamma   90.00
#
_symmetry.space_group_name_H-M   'P 1'
#
loop_
_entity.id
_entity.type
_entity.pdbx_description
1 polymer ?
#
loop_
_entity_poly.entity_id
_entity_poly.type
_entity_poly.pdbx_seq_one_letter_code
_entity_poly.pdbx_strand_id
1 'polypeptide(L)'
;LRTQHVGLVVLVNRYDGIDLPNTACRLLVIDGLPDVRRLIDKVSQSLLLGSEKTKDEIIQKIEQGMGRGVRSSDDFCGVILLGKALNGAVFLGSSLERFSPATKAQIQLSQQLVSILPDTTIDSIKGALDYCLLRNSDWVSKSKGILTGLTLENKQIDQHTINKRLAYDLASRNMFQQAALTLKNDSSTADKVYKGYLKEHAAEYVNLYDKSEAQILLQSASNDNYRVLKPLIGVTYNRLNGAALEQARECSSYLRSNFESANQVVVHTNSIIENLIFSEGTSNPFEDAIEKVAYLVGFRSQRPENDTGKGPDNLWAMGENNYLVIECKNGATAERISKHDCNQLNGSGAWFRNMYDQTATATPIMIHHSNMPEYAATLNEGSRIMTINDLERFKASILSFITAICTSDKRHDEIFIREQLITCKLRASDIVETYTRNPR
;
A
#
# COMPACT_ATOMS: atom_id res chain seq x y z
N LEU A 1 -31.39 17.30 -1.78
CA LEU A 1 -31.02 16.42 -2.91
C LEU A 1 -32.25 15.96 -3.69
N ARG A 2 -33.21 15.23 -3.11
CA ARG A 2 -34.40 14.76 -3.85
C ARG A 2 -35.47 15.82 -4.12
N THR A 3 -35.52 16.89 -3.32
CA THR A 3 -36.61 17.90 -3.36
C THR A 3 -36.15 19.30 -3.78
N GLN A 4 -34.85 19.60 -3.70
CA GLN A 4 -34.28 20.90 -4.08
C GLN A 4 -32.80 20.76 -4.45
N HIS A 5 -32.33 21.66 -5.32
CA HIS A 5 -30.93 21.79 -5.70
C HIS A 5 -30.13 22.37 -4.53
N VAL A 6 -29.02 21.73 -4.17
CA VAL A 6 -28.22 22.06 -2.97
C VAL A 6 -26.82 22.58 -3.33
N GLY A 7 -26.49 22.69 -4.62
CA GLY A 7 -25.15 23.07 -5.06
C GLY A 7 -24.12 22.02 -4.68
N LEU A 8 -23.20 22.36 -3.77
CA LEU A 8 -22.14 21.47 -3.27
C LEU A 8 -22.62 20.62 -2.09
N VAL A 9 -22.40 19.31 -2.16
CA VAL A 9 -22.62 18.40 -1.04
C VAL A 9 -21.33 17.63 -0.77
N VAL A 10 -20.82 17.75 0.45
CA VAL A 10 -19.65 17.01 0.91
C VAL A 10 -20.12 15.84 1.77
N LEU A 11 -19.67 14.64 1.41
CA LEU A 11 -20.07 13.39 2.06
C LEU A 11 -18.82 12.70 2.60
N VAL A 12 -18.73 12.60 3.92
CA VAL A 12 -17.59 11.93 4.57
C VAL A 12 -17.89 10.44 4.72
N ASN A 13 -16.96 9.60 4.26
CA ASN A 13 -16.96 8.14 4.44
C ASN A 13 -18.17 7.37 3.92
N ARG A 14 -19.04 7.93 3.05
CA ARG A 14 -20.20 7.22 2.45
C ARG A 14 -20.03 7.10 0.92
N TYR A 15 -19.45 5.99 0.47
CA TYR A 15 -19.49 5.58 -0.95
C TYR A 15 -20.75 4.76 -1.29
N ASP A 16 -21.39 4.18 -0.27
CA ASP A 16 -22.52 3.27 -0.43
C ASP A 16 -23.87 3.88 -0.04
N GLY A 17 -24.90 3.49 -0.81
CA GLY A 17 -26.29 3.84 -0.57
C GLY A 17 -26.71 5.24 -1.02
N ILE A 18 -25.84 5.96 -1.73
CA ILE A 18 -26.14 7.29 -2.28
C ILE A 18 -26.43 7.16 -3.77
N ASP A 19 -27.57 7.70 -4.15
CA ASP A 19 -28.10 7.62 -5.49
C ASP A 19 -28.36 9.04 -6.01
N LEU A 20 -27.59 9.45 -7.04
CA LEU A 20 -27.62 10.80 -7.61
C LEU A 20 -27.99 10.74 -9.11
N PRO A 21 -29.27 10.55 -9.45
CA PRO A 21 -29.69 10.43 -10.85
C PRO A 21 -29.72 11.79 -11.59
N ASN A 22 -29.46 11.77 -12.90
CA ASN A 22 -29.69 12.88 -13.82
C ASN A 22 -28.95 14.17 -13.42
N THR A 23 -29.67 15.27 -13.20
CA THR A 23 -29.12 16.56 -12.80
C THR A 23 -28.75 16.62 -11.32
N ALA A 24 -28.91 15.54 -10.55
CA ALA A 24 -28.51 15.49 -9.15
C ALA A 24 -26.99 15.56 -8.97
N CYS A 25 -26.21 15.07 -9.94
CA CYS A 25 -24.74 15.14 -9.91
C CYS A 25 -24.18 15.27 -11.34
N ARG A 26 -23.62 16.44 -11.67
CA ARG A 26 -22.88 16.66 -12.92
C ARG A 26 -21.37 16.62 -12.74
N LEU A 27 -20.90 16.86 -11.52
CA LEU A 27 -19.49 16.80 -11.16
C LEU A 27 -19.37 15.98 -9.87
N LEU A 28 -18.68 14.85 -9.96
CA LEU A 28 -18.35 14.00 -8.83
C LEU A 28 -16.87 14.16 -8.51
N VAL A 29 -16.56 14.46 -7.26
CA VAL A 29 -15.18 14.48 -6.75
C VAL A 29 -15.02 13.34 -5.77
N ILE A 30 -14.09 12.44 -6.07
CA ILE A 30 -13.68 11.33 -5.21
C ILE A 30 -12.32 11.71 -4.65
N ASP A 31 -12.23 11.92 -3.35
CA ASP A 31 -10.99 12.30 -2.67
C ASP A 31 -10.53 11.18 -1.73
N GLY A 32 -9.36 10.60 -2.03
CA GLY A 32 -8.77 9.50 -1.30
C GLY A 32 -9.41 8.13 -1.58
N LEU A 33 -8.87 7.10 -0.92
CA LEU A 33 -9.42 5.74 -0.98
C LEU A 33 -10.63 5.58 -0.07
N PRO A 34 -11.63 4.77 -0.45
CA PRO A 34 -12.78 4.49 0.39
C PRO A 34 -12.37 3.75 1.67
N ASP A 35 -12.63 4.34 2.84
CA ASP A 35 -12.35 3.71 4.14
C ASP A 35 -13.28 2.52 4.41
N VAL A 36 -12.69 1.48 4.98
CA VAL A 36 -13.35 0.21 5.28
C VAL A 36 -14.05 0.30 6.63
N ARG A 37 -15.38 0.25 6.63
CA ARG A 37 -16.18 0.55 7.84
C ARG A 37 -16.23 -0.57 8.86
N ARG A 38 -16.23 -1.83 8.42
CA ARG A 38 -16.37 -2.97 9.35
C ARG A 38 -15.00 -3.40 9.84
N LEU A 39 -14.90 -3.70 11.13
CA LEU A 39 -13.66 -4.18 11.74
C LEU A 39 -13.15 -5.46 11.06
N ILE A 40 -14.05 -6.38 10.69
CA ILE A 40 -13.67 -7.62 9.99
C ILE A 40 -13.04 -7.33 8.63
N ASP A 41 -13.59 -6.38 7.88
CA ASP A 41 -13.06 -5.97 6.59
C ASP A 41 -11.71 -5.25 6.75
N LYS A 42 -11.50 -4.49 7.84
CA LYS A 42 -10.19 -3.90 8.18
C LYS A 42 -9.14 -4.97 8.47
N VAL A 43 -9.51 -6.03 9.18
CA VAL A 43 -8.64 -7.19 9.40
C VAL A 43 -8.31 -7.83 8.05
N SER A 44 -9.31 -8.16 7.23
CA SER A 44 -9.07 -8.74 5.90
C SER A 44 -8.18 -7.88 5.02
N GLN A 45 -8.36 -6.55 5.00
CA GLN A 45 -7.50 -5.62 4.26
C GLN A 45 -6.06 -5.64 4.77
N SER A 46 -5.87 -5.74 6.09
CA SER A 46 -4.54 -5.90 6.69
C SER A 46 -3.90 -7.24 6.30
N LEU A 47 -4.65 -8.34 6.33
CA LEU A 47 -4.18 -9.68 5.94
C LEU A 47 -3.79 -9.73 4.46
N LEU A 48 -4.57 -9.08 3.61
CA LEU A 48 -4.40 -9.09 2.15
C LEU A 48 -3.54 -7.93 1.64
N LEU A 49 -2.88 -7.17 2.52
CA LEU A 49 -2.08 -6.02 2.13
C LEU A 49 -1.01 -6.42 1.11
N GLY A 50 -1.03 -5.77 -0.05
CA GLY A 50 -0.10 -6.04 -1.16
C GLY A 50 -0.50 -7.20 -2.09
N SER A 51 -1.59 -7.92 -1.80
CA SER A 51 -2.12 -8.95 -2.70
C SER A 51 -2.84 -8.35 -3.92
N GLU A 52 -2.95 -9.14 -4.99
CA GLU A 52 -3.77 -8.79 -6.17
C GLU A 52 -5.26 -8.69 -5.80
N LYS A 53 -5.72 -9.48 -4.82
CA LYS A 53 -7.10 -9.46 -4.34
C LYS A 53 -7.50 -8.10 -3.78
N THR A 54 -6.63 -7.47 -3.00
CA THR A 54 -6.86 -6.12 -2.47
C THR A 54 -6.98 -5.07 -3.57
N LYS A 55 -6.20 -5.23 -4.66
CA LYS A 55 -6.29 -4.31 -5.81
C LYS A 55 -7.65 -4.41 -6.48
N ASP A 56 -8.17 -5.62 -6.68
CA ASP A 56 -9.50 -5.85 -7.26
C ASP A 56 -10.61 -5.20 -6.43
N GLU A 57 -10.58 -5.37 -5.11
CA GLU A 57 -11.58 -4.79 -4.22
C GLU A 57 -11.55 -3.26 -4.21
N ILE A 58 -10.36 -2.67 -4.22
CA ILE A 58 -10.19 -1.22 -4.29
C ILE A 58 -10.73 -0.69 -5.63
N ILE A 59 -10.35 -1.31 -6.74
CA ILE A 59 -10.78 -0.91 -8.09
C ILE A 59 -12.30 -1.02 -8.23
N GLN A 60 -12.89 -2.11 -7.74
CA GLN A 60 -14.33 -2.29 -7.75
C GLN A 60 -15.04 -1.18 -6.96
N LYS A 61 -14.52 -0.78 -5.80
CA LYS A 61 -15.09 0.32 -5.01
C LYS A 61 -14.94 1.68 -5.71
N ILE A 62 -13.80 1.93 -6.35
CA ILE A 62 -13.56 3.16 -7.13
C ILE A 62 -14.55 3.22 -8.30
N GLU A 63 -14.66 2.14 -9.08
CA GLU A 63 -15.56 2.03 -10.22
C GLU A 63 -17.03 2.20 -9.80
N GLN A 64 -17.45 1.60 -8.67
CA GLN A 64 -18.78 1.82 -8.10
C GLN A 64 -18.99 3.27 -7.67
N GLY A 65 -17.97 3.91 -7.08
CA GLY A 65 -17.97 5.32 -6.72
C GLY A 65 -18.19 6.20 -7.95
N MET A 66 -17.42 5.98 -9.02
CA MET A 66 -17.56 6.69 -10.30
C MET A 66 -18.96 6.49 -10.91
N GLY A 67 -19.48 5.26 -10.84
CA GLY A 67 -20.81 4.90 -11.34
C GLY A 67 -21.98 5.54 -10.57
N ARG A 68 -21.75 6.23 -9.44
CA ARG A 68 -22.82 6.96 -8.74
C ARG A 68 -23.30 8.20 -9.51
N GLY A 69 -22.47 8.76 -10.39
CA GLY A 69 -22.80 9.96 -11.17
C GLY A 69 -23.45 9.70 -12.53
N VAL A 70 -23.51 8.45 -13.00
CA VAL A 70 -24.03 8.10 -14.34
C VAL A 70 -24.94 6.87 -14.23
N ARG A 71 -26.22 7.00 -14.61
CA ARG A 71 -27.20 5.90 -14.51
C ARG A 71 -27.77 5.37 -15.81
N SER A 72 -27.72 6.14 -16.89
CA SER A 72 -28.23 5.75 -18.20
C SER A 72 -27.26 6.14 -19.31
N SER A 73 -27.45 5.58 -20.50
CA SER A 73 -26.65 5.88 -21.70
C SER A 73 -26.72 7.34 -22.16
N ASP A 74 -27.74 8.08 -21.70
CA ASP A 74 -27.94 9.49 -22.04
C ASP A 74 -27.47 10.46 -20.93
N ASP A 75 -27.17 9.91 -19.74
CA ASP A 75 -26.65 10.66 -18.61
C ASP A 75 -25.14 10.91 -18.72
N PHE A 76 -24.67 11.96 -18.06
CA PHE A 76 -23.26 12.35 -18.11
C PHE A 76 -22.84 13.06 -16.82
N CYS A 77 -21.61 12.77 -16.40
CA CYS A 77 -20.99 13.33 -15.22
C CYS A 77 -19.48 13.45 -15.47
N GLY A 78 -18.90 14.59 -15.08
CA GLY A 78 -17.46 14.69 -14.91
C GLY A 78 -17.06 14.04 -13.60
N VAL A 79 -15.97 13.26 -13.59
CA VAL A 79 -15.45 12.65 -12.36
C VAL A 79 -14.01 13.10 -12.17
N ILE A 80 -13.71 13.66 -11.01
CA ILE A 80 -12.36 14.04 -10.59
C ILE A 80 -11.91 13.06 -9.50
N LEU A 81 -10.76 12.43 -9.71
CA LEU A 81 -10.10 11.58 -8.72
C LEU A 81 -8.97 12.38 -8.07
N LEU A 82 -9.06 12.58 -6.75
CA LEU A 82 -8.12 13.33 -5.92
C LEU A 82 -7.48 12.41 -4.87
N GLY A 83 -6.25 12.76 -4.46
CA GLY A 83 -5.46 12.00 -3.49
C GLY A 83 -4.44 11.06 -4.16
N LYS A 84 -3.22 10.99 -3.62
CA LYS A 84 -2.14 10.22 -4.27
C LYS A 84 -2.34 8.72 -4.11
N ALA A 85 -2.89 8.25 -3.00
CA ALA A 85 -3.24 6.85 -2.77
C ALA A 85 -4.29 6.35 -3.77
N LEU A 86 -5.31 7.17 -4.05
CA LEU A 86 -6.32 6.86 -5.07
C LEU A 86 -5.69 6.78 -6.45
N ASN A 87 -4.90 7.79 -6.84
CA ASN A 87 -4.17 7.76 -8.11
C ASN A 87 -3.21 6.56 -8.20
N GLY A 88 -2.55 6.18 -7.11
CA GLY A 88 -1.75 4.97 -7.01
C GLY A 88 -2.56 3.69 -7.26
N ALA A 89 -3.75 3.58 -6.70
CA ALA A 89 -4.60 2.41 -6.93
C ALA A 89 -5.12 2.32 -8.38
N VAL A 90 -5.34 3.45 -9.05
CA VAL A 90 -5.89 3.48 -10.42
C VAL A 90 -4.79 3.28 -11.49
N PHE A 91 -3.64 3.94 -11.33
CA PHE A 91 -2.67 4.11 -12.41
C PHE A 91 -1.40 3.26 -12.27
N LEU A 92 -1.24 2.47 -11.20
CA LEU A 92 -0.02 1.69 -10.97
C LEU A 92 -0.04 0.32 -11.66
N GLY A 93 1.03 -0.02 -12.39
CA GLY A 93 1.20 -1.34 -13.03
C GLY A 93 0.01 -1.70 -13.93
N SER A 94 -0.46 -2.94 -13.82
CA SER A 94 -1.63 -3.45 -14.56
C SER A 94 -2.99 -3.10 -13.92
N SER A 95 -3.05 -2.16 -12.96
CA SER A 95 -4.32 -1.83 -12.27
C SER A 95 -5.40 -1.33 -13.23
N LEU A 96 -5.01 -0.60 -14.27
CA LEU A 96 -5.95 -0.11 -15.29
C LEU A 96 -6.65 -1.26 -16.05
N GLU A 97 -6.00 -2.43 -16.17
CA GLU A 97 -6.54 -3.62 -16.83
C GLU A 97 -7.63 -4.33 -16.01
N ARG A 98 -7.76 -3.99 -14.72
CA ARG A 98 -8.76 -4.59 -13.81
C ARG A 98 -10.09 -3.83 -13.79
N PHE A 99 -10.17 -2.65 -14.40
CA PHE A 99 -11.43 -1.93 -14.58
C PHE A 99 -12.29 -2.61 -15.65
N SER A 100 -13.61 -2.37 -15.63
CA SER A 100 -14.44 -2.81 -16.75
C SER A 100 -13.95 -2.20 -18.07
N PRO A 101 -14.16 -2.87 -19.21
CA PRO A 101 -13.75 -2.35 -20.51
C PRO A 101 -14.22 -0.91 -20.77
N ALA A 102 -15.45 -0.59 -20.35
CA ALA A 102 -16.01 0.75 -20.48
C ALA A 102 -15.29 1.79 -19.62
N THR A 103 -15.11 1.54 -18.33
CA THR A 103 -14.42 2.47 -17.42
C THR A 103 -12.95 2.64 -17.80
N LYS A 104 -12.28 1.54 -18.19
CA LYS A 104 -10.92 1.57 -18.72
C LYS A 104 -10.81 2.50 -19.94
N ALA A 105 -11.66 2.31 -20.96
CA ALA A 105 -11.64 3.12 -22.17
C ALA A 105 -11.89 4.61 -21.87
N GLN A 106 -12.79 4.91 -20.92
CA GLN A 106 -13.05 6.28 -20.48
C GLN A 106 -11.84 6.90 -19.79
N ILE A 107 -11.18 6.18 -18.88
CA ILE A 107 -9.96 6.67 -18.20
C ILE A 107 -8.85 6.93 -19.23
N GLN A 108 -8.65 6.01 -20.19
CA GLN A 108 -7.65 6.19 -21.26
C GLN A 108 -7.96 7.41 -22.14
N LEU A 109 -9.23 7.64 -22.48
CA LEU A 109 -9.63 8.85 -23.21
C LEU A 109 -9.37 10.12 -22.40
N SER A 110 -9.63 10.11 -21.09
CA SER A 110 -9.30 11.22 -20.20
C SER A 110 -7.79 11.47 -20.14
N GLN A 111 -6.95 10.43 -20.13
CA GLN A 111 -5.50 10.58 -20.20
C GLN A 111 -5.04 11.23 -21.52
N GLN A 112 -5.64 10.84 -22.65
CA GLN A 112 -5.36 11.49 -23.94
C GLN A 112 -5.77 12.97 -23.91
N LEU A 113 -6.91 13.30 -23.30
CA LEU A 113 -7.35 14.70 -23.14
C LEU A 113 -6.37 15.50 -22.27
N VAL A 114 -5.89 14.94 -21.18
CA VAL A 114 -4.90 15.59 -20.31
C VAL A 114 -3.57 15.80 -21.05
N SER A 115 -3.15 14.88 -21.92
CA SER A 115 -1.89 15.00 -22.64
C SER A 115 -1.83 16.15 -23.66
N ILE A 116 -2.99 16.68 -24.06
CA ILE A 116 -3.09 17.82 -24.99
C ILE A 116 -3.37 19.14 -24.26
N LEU A 117 -3.52 19.13 -22.93
CA LEU A 117 -3.67 20.37 -22.18
C LEU A 117 -2.37 21.17 -22.20
N PRO A 118 -2.46 22.51 -22.31
CA PRO A 118 -1.26 23.36 -22.38
C PRO A 118 -0.49 23.36 -21.05
N ASP A 119 -1.19 23.14 -19.93
CA ASP A 119 -0.64 23.11 -18.58
C ASP A 119 -1.55 22.32 -17.62
N THR A 120 -1.15 22.27 -16.35
CA THR A 120 -1.88 21.59 -15.26
C THR A 120 -2.60 22.56 -14.33
N THR A 121 -2.87 23.79 -14.78
CA THR A 121 -3.57 24.79 -13.97
C THR A 121 -5.04 24.44 -13.80
N ILE A 122 -5.65 24.96 -12.74
CA ILE A 122 -7.07 24.79 -12.46
C ILE A 122 -7.93 25.31 -13.63
N ASP A 123 -7.51 26.39 -14.28
CA ASP A 123 -8.25 26.97 -15.41
C ASP A 123 -8.24 26.05 -16.63
N SER A 124 -7.12 25.43 -16.97
CA SER A 124 -7.03 24.43 -18.05
C SER A 124 -7.89 23.20 -17.75
N ILE A 125 -7.86 22.70 -16.51
CA ILE A 125 -8.69 21.57 -16.07
C ILE A 125 -10.18 21.94 -16.13
N LYS A 126 -10.54 23.15 -15.68
CA LYS A 126 -11.91 23.65 -15.76
C LYS A 126 -12.38 23.76 -17.21
N GLY A 127 -11.56 24.28 -18.11
CA GLY A 127 -11.88 24.34 -19.54
C GLY A 127 -12.16 22.96 -20.14
N ALA A 128 -11.36 21.95 -19.78
CA ALA A 128 -11.60 20.57 -20.19
C ALA A 128 -12.92 20.01 -19.63
N LEU A 129 -13.20 20.26 -18.35
CA LEU A 129 -14.47 19.85 -17.71
C LEU A 129 -15.67 20.54 -18.36
N ASP A 130 -15.58 21.84 -18.63
CA ASP A 130 -16.64 22.60 -19.30
C ASP A 130 -16.89 22.05 -20.71
N TYR A 131 -15.85 21.70 -21.45
CA TYR A 131 -15.98 21.06 -22.77
C TYR A 131 -16.77 19.74 -22.71
N CYS A 132 -16.55 18.94 -21.66
CA CYS A 132 -17.30 17.71 -21.42
C CYS A 132 -18.74 17.97 -20.93
N LEU A 133 -18.92 18.85 -19.94
CA LEU A 133 -20.20 19.11 -19.26
C LEU A 133 -21.17 19.94 -20.10
N LEU A 134 -20.67 20.81 -20.98
CA LEU A 134 -21.48 21.51 -21.98
C LEU A 134 -21.82 20.64 -23.19
N ARG A 135 -21.40 19.37 -23.18
CA ARG A 135 -21.69 18.37 -24.22
C ARG A 135 -21.31 18.84 -25.62
N ASN A 136 -20.09 19.38 -25.79
CA ASN A 136 -19.60 19.72 -27.11
C ASN A 136 -19.72 18.51 -28.07
N SER A 137 -20.17 18.75 -29.30
CA SER A 137 -20.50 17.68 -30.27
C SER A 137 -19.34 16.73 -30.53
N ASP A 138 -18.12 17.26 -30.60
CA ASP A 138 -16.93 16.48 -30.91
C ASP A 138 -16.57 15.56 -29.73
N TRP A 139 -16.71 16.07 -28.50
CA TRP A 139 -16.56 15.27 -27.29
C TRP A 139 -17.59 14.14 -27.22
N VAL A 140 -18.87 14.47 -27.42
CA VAL A 140 -19.95 13.48 -27.35
C VAL A 140 -19.74 12.38 -28.41
N SER A 141 -19.36 12.77 -29.63
CA SER A 141 -19.05 11.83 -30.72
C SER A 141 -17.87 10.93 -30.35
N LYS A 142 -16.75 11.50 -29.91
CA LYS A 142 -15.55 10.73 -29.53
C LYS A 142 -15.79 9.80 -28.34
N SER A 143 -16.47 10.30 -27.29
CA SER A 143 -16.79 9.54 -26.08
C SER A 143 -17.76 8.39 -26.35
N LYS A 144 -18.80 8.59 -27.17
CA LYS A 144 -19.69 7.50 -27.58
C LYS A 144 -18.98 6.50 -28.50
N GLY A 145 -18.11 6.99 -29.39
CA GLY A 145 -17.34 6.15 -30.31
C GLY A 145 -16.48 5.12 -29.60
N ILE A 146 -15.74 5.50 -28.55
CA ILE A 146 -14.88 4.56 -27.80
C ILE A 146 -15.66 3.48 -27.02
N LEU A 147 -16.93 3.74 -26.71
CA LEU A 147 -17.80 2.79 -26.01
C LEU A 147 -18.53 1.85 -26.97
N THR A 148 -18.57 2.21 -28.26
CA THR A 148 -19.30 1.44 -29.28
C THR A 148 -18.57 0.13 -29.56
N GLY A 149 -19.25 -0.99 -29.37
CA GLY A 149 -18.69 -2.34 -29.59
C GLY A 149 -17.98 -2.96 -28.39
N LEU A 150 -17.91 -2.27 -27.25
CA LEU A 150 -17.47 -2.88 -26.00
C LEU A 150 -18.54 -3.86 -25.49
N THR A 151 -18.12 -5.08 -25.19
CA THR A 151 -19.00 -6.08 -24.55
C THR A 151 -18.94 -5.94 -23.04
N LEU A 152 -20.11 -6.02 -22.41
CA LEU A 152 -20.19 -6.10 -20.95
C LEU A 152 -19.77 -7.51 -20.54
N GLU A 153 -18.62 -7.63 -19.89
CA GLU A 153 -18.23 -8.88 -19.24
C GLU A 153 -19.08 -9.07 -17.98
N ASN A 154 -19.76 -10.21 -17.88
CA ASN A 154 -20.37 -10.60 -16.62
C ASN A 154 -19.26 -10.90 -15.61
N LYS A 155 -19.07 -10.01 -14.62
CA LYS A 155 -18.14 -10.26 -13.52
C LYS A 155 -18.54 -11.58 -12.85
N GLN A 156 -17.70 -12.59 -12.98
CA GLN A 156 -17.89 -13.86 -12.29
C GLN A 156 -17.70 -13.63 -10.79
N ILE A 157 -18.55 -14.27 -9.98
CA ILE A 157 -18.38 -14.25 -8.54
C ILE A 157 -17.04 -14.90 -8.23
N ASP A 158 -16.28 -14.26 -7.34
CA ASP A 158 -15.00 -14.78 -6.87
C ASP A 158 -15.12 -16.24 -6.40
N GLN A 159 -14.26 -17.10 -6.96
CA GLN A 159 -14.33 -18.54 -6.72
C GLN A 159 -14.19 -18.88 -5.23
N HIS A 160 -13.35 -18.14 -4.50
CA HIS A 160 -13.18 -18.34 -3.07
C HIS A 160 -14.46 -18.04 -2.28
N THR A 161 -15.20 -17.02 -2.67
CA THR A 161 -16.51 -16.70 -2.09
C THR A 161 -17.51 -17.84 -2.29
N ILE A 162 -17.54 -18.44 -3.49
CA ILE A 162 -18.38 -19.62 -3.79
C ILE A 162 -17.96 -20.80 -2.91
N ASN A 163 -16.66 -21.07 -2.83
CA ASN A 163 -16.11 -22.18 -2.05
C ASN A 163 -16.35 -22.01 -0.55
N LYS A 164 -16.23 -20.78 0.00
CA LYS A 164 -16.58 -20.47 1.39
C LYS A 164 -18.05 -20.75 1.66
N ARG A 165 -18.95 -20.41 0.73
CA ARG A 165 -20.38 -20.72 0.91
C ARG A 165 -20.62 -22.22 0.90
N LEU A 166 -20.02 -22.96 -0.03
CA LEU A 166 -20.13 -24.41 -0.10
C LEU A 166 -19.57 -25.09 1.16
N ALA A 167 -18.41 -24.66 1.64
CA ALA A 167 -17.80 -25.15 2.87
C ALA A 167 -18.69 -24.91 4.09
N TYR A 168 -19.32 -23.73 4.19
CA TYR A 168 -20.30 -23.44 5.23
C TYR A 168 -21.49 -24.40 5.17
N ASP A 169 -22.07 -24.61 3.99
CA ASP A 169 -23.22 -25.51 3.81
C ASP A 169 -22.86 -26.96 4.19
N LEU A 170 -21.66 -27.43 3.84
CA LEU A 170 -21.14 -28.75 4.25
C LEU A 170 -20.91 -28.85 5.76
N ALA A 171 -20.26 -27.86 6.37
CA ALA A 171 -20.00 -27.86 7.81
C ALA A 171 -21.29 -27.77 8.64
N SER A 172 -22.32 -27.08 8.14
CA SER A 172 -23.64 -27.04 8.79
C SER A 172 -24.30 -28.42 8.91
N ARG A 173 -23.86 -29.39 8.10
CA ARG A 173 -24.29 -30.79 8.11
C ARG A 173 -23.26 -31.72 8.79
N ASN A 174 -22.32 -31.15 9.55
CA ASN A 174 -21.20 -31.85 10.20
C ASN A 174 -20.23 -32.55 9.23
N MET A 175 -20.20 -32.15 7.95
CA MET A 175 -19.29 -32.72 6.94
C MET A 175 -17.97 -31.95 6.91
N PHE A 176 -17.29 -31.85 8.05
CA PHE A 176 -16.15 -30.95 8.24
C PHE A 176 -14.95 -31.26 7.32
N GLN A 177 -14.65 -32.54 7.11
CA GLN A 177 -13.54 -32.95 6.23
C GLN A 177 -13.78 -32.51 4.78
N GLN A 178 -15.02 -32.61 4.29
CA GLN A 178 -15.37 -32.18 2.93
C GLN A 178 -15.34 -30.66 2.81
N ALA A 179 -15.86 -29.94 3.82
CA ALA A 179 -15.78 -28.49 3.88
C ALA A 179 -14.32 -27.98 3.84
N ALA A 180 -13.46 -28.60 4.65
CA ALA A 180 -12.03 -28.29 4.66
C ALA A 180 -11.35 -28.59 3.32
N LEU A 181 -11.68 -29.72 2.68
CA LEU A 181 -11.14 -30.10 1.37
C LEU A 181 -11.51 -29.08 0.28
N THR A 182 -12.76 -28.59 0.28
CA THR A 182 -13.21 -27.53 -0.63
C THR A 182 -12.31 -26.29 -0.53
N LEU A 183 -11.97 -25.85 0.69
CA LEU A 183 -11.12 -24.67 0.90
C LEU A 183 -9.63 -24.94 0.69
N LYS A 184 -9.13 -26.13 1.00
CA LYS A 184 -7.73 -26.52 0.71
C LYS A 184 -7.43 -26.42 -0.79
N ASN A 185 -8.38 -26.87 -1.61
CA ASN A 185 -8.26 -26.85 -3.08
C ASN A 185 -8.30 -25.44 -3.68
N ASP A 186 -8.75 -24.44 -2.93
CA ASP A 186 -8.78 -23.03 -3.35
C ASP A 186 -7.39 -22.40 -3.41
N SER A 187 -6.43 -22.94 -2.63
CA SER A 187 -5.11 -22.34 -2.42
C SER A 187 -4.17 -22.36 -3.66
N SER A 188 -4.66 -22.78 -4.83
CA SER A 188 -3.95 -22.79 -6.11
C SER A 188 -3.87 -21.39 -6.74
N THR A 189 -3.09 -20.49 -6.13
CA THR A 189 -2.79 -19.16 -6.69
C THR A 189 -1.28 -18.89 -6.68
N ALA A 190 -0.81 -18.02 -7.59
CA ALA A 190 0.58 -17.55 -7.61
C ALA A 190 0.85 -16.46 -6.56
N ASP A 191 -0.18 -15.71 -6.17
CA ASP A 191 -0.11 -14.68 -5.14
C ASP A 191 0.08 -15.33 -3.76
N LYS A 192 1.29 -15.22 -3.20
CA LYS A 192 1.61 -15.81 -1.89
C LYS A 192 0.78 -15.20 -0.75
N VAL A 193 0.56 -13.89 -0.77
CA VAL A 193 -0.21 -13.21 0.28
C VAL A 193 -1.64 -13.75 0.29
N TYR A 194 -2.25 -13.85 -0.88
CA TYR A 194 -3.60 -14.43 -1.01
C TYR A 194 -3.61 -15.92 -0.68
N LYS A 195 -2.61 -16.69 -1.14
CA LYS A 195 -2.48 -18.13 -0.82
C LYS A 195 -2.47 -18.38 0.69
N GLY A 196 -1.71 -17.60 1.45
CA GLY A 196 -1.67 -17.70 2.90
C GLY A 196 -3.05 -17.47 3.53
N TYR A 197 -3.75 -16.42 3.09
CA TYR A 197 -5.13 -16.14 3.53
C TYR A 197 -6.12 -17.28 3.22
N LEU A 198 -6.02 -17.88 2.02
CA LEU A 198 -6.85 -19.05 1.66
C LEU A 198 -6.58 -20.26 2.56
N LYS A 199 -5.30 -20.51 2.87
CA LYS A 199 -4.89 -21.60 3.77
C LYS A 199 -5.35 -21.38 5.21
N GLU A 200 -5.36 -20.13 5.69
CA GLU A 200 -5.91 -19.79 7.01
C GLU A 200 -7.39 -20.18 7.12
N HIS A 201 -8.22 -19.78 6.15
CA HIS A 201 -9.63 -20.21 6.12
C HIS A 201 -9.79 -21.73 6.05
N ALA A 202 -8.95 -22.42 5.29
CA ALA A 202 -8.96 -23.88 5.27
C ALA A 202 -8.60 -24.47 6.64
N ALA A 203 -7.61 -23.89 7.34
CA ALA A 203 -7.19 -24.32 8.68
C ALA A 203 -8.30 -24.16 9.73
N GLU A 204 -9.15 -23.12 9.62
CA GLU A 204 -10.33 -22.95 10.50
C GLU A 204 -11.26 -24.17 10.45
N TYR A 205 -11.53 -24.69 9.25
CA TYR A 205 -12.40 -25.86 9.07
C TYR A 205 -11.68 -27.17 9.43
N VAL A 206 -10.38 -27.29 9.15
CA VAL A 206 -9.58 -28.44 9.59
C VAL A 206 -9.59 -28.54 11.13
N ASN A 207 -9.50 -27.42 11.82
CA ASN A 207 -9.48 -27.37 13.30
C ASN A 207 -10.74 -27.95 13.95
N LEU A 208 -11.86 -28.02 13.22
CA LEU A 208 -13.11 -28.64 13.70
C LEU A 208 -13.00 -30.16 13.88
N TYR A 209 -12.07 -30.83 13.18
CA TYR A 209 -11.90 -32.29 13.25
C TYR A 209 -10.47 -32.76 13.56
N ASP A 210 -9.43 -31.99 13.20
CA ASP A 210 -8.03 -32.31 13.49
C ASP A 210 -7.23 -31.03 13.80
N LYS A 211 -7.00 -30.79 15.09
CA LYS A 211 -6.26 -29.61 15.56
C LYS A 211 -4.79 -29.63 15.16
N SER A 212 -4.17 -30.81 15.05
CA SER A 212 -2.76 -30.93 14.70
C SER A 212 -2.55 -30.61 13.22
N GLU A 213 -3.38 -31.18 12.36
CA GLU A 213 -3.35 -30.89 10.92
C GLU A 213 -3.65 -29.39 10.67
N ALA A 214 -4.58 -28.79 11.42
CA ALA A 214 -4.88 -27.37 11.31
C ALA A 214 -3.66 -26.49 11.63
N GLN A 215 -2.89 -26.81 12.67
CA GLN A 215 -1.68 -26.07 13.01
C GLN A 215 -0.59 -26.22 11.94
N ILE A 216 -0.44 -27.39 11.33
CA ILE A 216 0.50 -27.60 10.21
C ILE A 216 0.08 -26.75 9.00
N LEU A 217 -1.21 -26.73 8.68
CA LEU A 217 -1.74 -25.93 7.57
C LEU A 217 -1.58 -24.43 7.85
N LEU A 218 -1.82 -23.98 9.08
CA LEU A 218 -1.65 -22.60 9.49
C LEU A 218 -0.16 -22.18 9.47
N GLN A 219 0.77 -23.08 9.80
CA GLN A 219 2.20 -22.83 9.62
C GLN A 219 2.53 -22.61 8.13
N SER A 220 1.97 -23.44 7.24
CA SER A 220 2.13 -23.26 5.81
C SER A 220 1.51 -21.95 5.32
N ALA A 221 0.36 -21.54 5.88
CA ALA A 221 -0.27 -20.26 5.61
C ALA A 221 0.64 -19.09 6.00
N SER A 222 1.19 -19.13 7.21
CA SER A 222 2.05 -18.08 7.75
C SER A 222 3.37 -17.93 6.98
N ASN A 223 3.93 -19.03 6.45
CA ASN A 223 5.11 -18.96 5.58
C ASN A 223 4.84 -18.28 4.23
N ASP A 224 3.60 -18.32 3.73
CA ASP A 224 3.19 -17.63 2.50
C ASP A 224 2.74 -16.18 2.78
N ASN A 225 2.11 -15.95 3.93
CA ASN A 225 1.64 -14.64 4.38
C ASN A 225 1.78 -14.52 5.89
N TYR A 226 2.78 -13.79 6.35
CA TYR A 226 3.03 -13.66 7.78
C TYR A 226 1.95 -12.88 8.56
N ARG A 227 1.04 -12.20 7.85
CA ARG A 227 -0.03 -11.40 8.48
C ARG A 227 -1.18 -12.26 8.99
N VAL A 228 -1.33 -13.49 8.50
CA VAL A 228 -2.35 -14.45 8.96
C VAL A 228 -2.15 -14.83 10.42
N LEU A 229 -3.14 -15.49 11.01
CA LEU A 229 -3.06 -15.99 12.38
C LEU A 229 -1.79 -16.84 12.57
N LYS A 230 -1.05 -16.52 13.63
CA LYS A 230 0.21 -17.19 13.94
C LYS A 230 -0.06 -18.60 14.49
N PRO A 231 0.66 -19.63 14.02
CA PRO A 231 0.57 -20.98 14.59
C PRO A 231 1.10 -20.98 16.03
N LEU A 232 0.60 -21.90 16.85
CA LEU A 232 0.95 -21.99 18.28
C LEU A 232 2.44 -22.25 18.53
N ILE A 233 3.12 -22.94 17.59
CA ILE A 233 4.55 -23.26 17.66
C ILE A 233 5.42 -22.02 17.31
N GLY A 234 4.81 -20.97 16.76
CA GLY A 234 5.50 -19.76 16.28
C GLY A 234 6.04 -19.89 14.86
N VAL A 235 6.66 -18.82 14.35
CA VAL A 235 7.19 -18.74 12.98
C VAL A 235 8.70 -18.57 13.01
N THR A 236 9.43 -19.30 12.16
CA THR A 236 10.88 -19.20 12.06
C THR A 236 11.29 -17.95 11.27
N TYR A 237 12.11 -17.09 11.88
CA TYR A 237 12.68 -15.92 11.21
C TYR A 237 13.78 -16.31 10.21
N ASN A 238 13.69 -15.77 8.99
CA ASN A 238 14.71 -15.90 7.96
C ASN A 238 15.53 -14.61 7.86
N ARG A 239 16.83 -14.70 8.18
CA ARG A 239 17.74 -13.54 8.21
C ARG A 239 17.80 -12.82 6.86
N LEU A 240 17.61 -11.50 6.90
CA LEU A 240 17.91 -10.62 5.78
C LEU A 240 19.41 -10.69 5.41
N ASN A 241 19.72 -10.90 4.13
CA ASN A 241 21.09 -11.00 3.64
C ASN A 241 21.75 -9.61 3.52
N GLY A 242 22.81 -9.38 4.31
CA GLY A 242 23.61 -8.15 4.33
C GLY A 242 24.87 -8.14 3.47
N ALA A 243 25.04 -9.07 2.53
CA ALA A 243 26.16 -9.06 1.59
C ALA A 243 26.31 -7.71 0.83
N ALA A 244 27.45 -7.51 0.17
CA ALA A 244 27.74 -6.30 -0.61
C ALA A 244 26.54 -5.91 -1.50
N LEU A 245 26.11 -4.65 -1.37
CA LEU A 245 24.91 -4.13 -1.98
C LEU A 245 25.28 -2.99 -2.93
N GLU A 246 25.05 -3.18 -4.22
CA GLU A 246 25.17 -2.09 -5.19
C GLU A 246 23.88 -1.28 -5.23
N GLN A 247 23.71 -0.37 -4.27
CA GLN A 247 22.46 0.38 -4.02
C GLN A 247 21.82 0.95 -5.31
N ALA A 248 22.61 1.58 -6.19
CA ALA A 248 22.11 2.15 -7.44
C ALA A 248 21.59 1.08 -8.42
N ARG A 249 22.27 -0.07 -8.51
CA ARG A 249 21.83 -1.21 -9.33
C ARG A 249 20.55 -1.83 -8.77
N GLU A 250 20.47 -2.02 -7.46
CA GLU A 250 19.29 -2.58 -6.78
C GLU A 250 18.07 -1.67 -6.96
N CYS A 251 18.25 -0.36 -6.83
CA CYS A 251 17.24 0.65 -7.16
C CYS A 251 16.78 0.53 -8.62
N SER A 252 17.71 0.56 -9.59
CA SER A 252 17.41 0.40 -11.02
C SER A 252 16.65 -0.89 -11.32
N SER A 253 17.10 -2.02 -10.74
CA SER A 253 16.47 -3.33 -10.88
C SER A 253 15.03 -3.31 -10.34
N TYR A 254 14.83 -2.84 -9.11
CA TYR A 254 13.50 -2.73 -8.51
C TYR A 254 12.57 -1.87 -9.35
N LEU A 255 13.02 -0.69 -9.80
CA LEU A 255 12.20 0.22 -10.59
C LEU A 255 11.80 -0.37 -11.95
N ARG A 256 12.71 -1.11 -12.60
CA ARG A 256 12.44 -1.72 -13.92
C ARG A 256 11.56 -2.95 -13.83
N SER A 257 11.70 -3.76 -12.79
CA SER A 257 10.92 -4.98 -12.62
C SER A 257 9.47 -4.70 -12.18
N ASN A 258 9.21 -3.54 -11.57
CA ASN A 258 7.90 -3.26 -10.97
C ASN A 258 7.11 -2.15 -11.68
N PHE A 259 7.72 -1.35 -12.55
CA PHE A 259 7.04 -0.21 -13.20
C PHE A 259 7.39 -0.09 -14.69
N GLU A 260 6.35 0.09 -15.50
CA GLU A 260 6.49 0.21 -16.96
C GLU A 260 6.92 1.62 -17.39
N SER A 261 6.51 2.66 -16.64
CA SER A 261 6.77 4.05 -16.99
C SER A 261 7.27 4.89 -15.81
N ALA A 262 7.95 5.99 -16.12
CA ALA A 262 8.43 6.96 -15.13
C ALA A 262 7.27 7.56 -14.29
N ASN A 263 6.13 7.83 -14.92
CA ASN A 263 4.95 8.34 -14.22
C ASN A 263 4.42 7.34 -13.18
N GLN A 264 4.42 6.03 -13.49
CA GLN A 264 4.02 5.01 -12.51
C GLN A 264 4.92 5.03 -11.26
N VAL A 265 6.23 5.21 -11.43
CA VAL A 265 7.18 5.33 -10.31
C VAL A 265 6.85 6.54 -9.44
N VAL A 266 6.61 7.70 -10.06
CA VAL A 266 6.28 8.94 -9.34
C VAL A 266 4.96 8.81 -8.58
N VAL A 267 3.94 8.21 -9.21
CA VAL A 267 2.64 7.96 -8.58
C VAL A 267 2.77 6.99 -7.40
N HIS A 268 3.53 5.89 -7.57
CA HIS A 268 3.81 4.94 -6.49
C HIS A 268 4.51 5.57 -5.30
N THR A 269 5.55 6.35 -5.57
CA THR A 269 6.33 7.01 -4.54
C THR A 269 5.43 7.95 -3.75
N ASN A 270 4.60 8.72 -4.45
CA ASN A 270 3.65 9.62 -3.83
C ASN A 270 2.63 8.88 -2.94
N SER A 271 2.12 7.71 -3.34
CA SER A 271 1.19 6.93 -2.50
C SER A 271 1.87 6.32 -1.26
N ILE A 272 3.14 5.95 -1.34
CA ILE A 272 3.93 5.49 -0.18
C ILE A 272 4.13 6.63 0.82
N ILE A 273 4.56 7.81 0.33
CA ILE A 273 4.89 8.96 1.16
C ILE A 273 3.65 9.50 1.92
N GLU A 274 2.44 9.30 1.40
CA GLU A 274 1.19 9.64 2.11
C GLU A 274 0.95 8.81 3.38
N ASN A 275 1.49 7.59 3.46
CA ASN A 275 1.34 6.75 4.65
C ASN A 275 2.38 7.09 5.75
N LEU A 276 3.40 7.88 5.42
CA LEU A 276 4.41 8.36 6.37
C LEU A 276 3.91 9.59 7.13
N ILE A 277 2.89 9.36 7.97
CA ILE A 277 2.22 10.36 8.80
C ILE A 277 2.21 9.96 10.28
N PHE A 278 2.31 10.97 11.16
CA PHE A 278 2.13 10.80 12.59
C PHE A 278 0.64 10.88 12.93
N SER A 279 0.04 9.74 13.24
CA SER A 279 -1.38 9.61 13.58
C SER A 279 -1.61 8.32 14.34
N GLU A 280 -2.53 8.33 15.30
CA GLU A 280 -2.99 7.10 15.95
C GLU A 280 -3.65 6.16 14.92
N GLY A 281 -3.48 4.85 15.10
CA GLY A 281 -4.11 3.83 14.26
C GLY A 281 -3.49 3.63 12.87
N THR A 282 -2.36 4.29 12.54
CA THR A 282 -1.71 4.19 11.22
C THR A 282 -0.38 3.43 11.22
N SER A 283 -0.03 2.71 12.29
CA SER A 283 1.26 2.00 12.43
C SER A 283 1.55 1.01 11.30
N ASN A 284 0.64 0.08 11.00
CA ASN A 284 0.89 -0.93 9.97
C ASN A 284 1.10 -0.33 8.55
N PRO A 285 0.26 0.61 8.06
CA PRO A 285 0.55 1.35 6.82
C PRO A 285 1.85 2.15 6.84
N PHE A 286 2.22 2.73 7.99
CA PHE A 286 3.45 3.49 8.15
C PHE A 286 4.69 2.59 8.04
N GLU A 287 4.71 1.48 8.75
CA GLU A 287 5.81 0.48 8.72
C GLU A 287 5.95 -0.16 7.33
N ASP A 288 4.84 -0.47 6.65
CA ASP A 288 4.83 -0.93 5.26
C ASP A 288 5.42 0.14 4.32
N ALA A 289 5.11 1.42 4.53
CA ALA A 289 5.68 2.50 3.76
C ALA A 289 7.20 2.67 4.00
N ILE A 290 7.67 2.50 5.24
CA ILE A 290 9.11 2.48 5.56
C ILE A 290 9.82 1.33 4.83
N GLU A 291 9.25 0.12 4.81
CA GLU A 291 9.80 -1.01 4.04
C GLU A 291 9.87 -0.68 2.54
N LYS A 292 8.79 -0.14 1.96
CA LYS A 292 8.74 0.20 0.53
C LYS A 292 9.69 1.33 0.15
N VAL A 293 9.93 2.30 1.03
CA VAL A 293 10.95 3.33 0.84
C VAL A 293 12.32 2.69 0.69
N ALA A 294 12.65 1.66 1.49
CA ALA A 294 13.92 0.96 1.37
C ALA A 294 14.15 0.44 -0.05
N TYR A 295 13.14 -0.22 -0.65
CA TYR A 295 13.23 -0.72 -2.02
C TYR A 295 13.37 0.41 -3.05
N LEU A 296 12.63 1.51 -2.90
CA LEU A 296 12.72 2.68 -3.80
C LEU A 296 14.11 3.30 -3.84
N VAL A 297 14.84 3.30 -2.72
CA VAL A 297 16.20 3.84 -2.63
C VAL A 297 17.28 2.77 -2.78
N GLY A 298 16.91 1.52 -3.12
CA GLY A 298 17.84 0.44 -3.44
C GLY A 298 18.41 -0.33 -2.24
N PHE A 299 17.72 -0.33 -1.09
CA PHE A 299 18.01 -1.21 0.05
C PHE A 299 17.11 -2.43 0.07
N ARG A 300 17.48 -3.42 0.89
CA ARG A 300 16.62 -4.56 1.21
C ARG A 300 15.97 -4.33 2.56
N SER A 301 14.73 -4.74 2.73
CA SER A 301 14.01 -4.60 4.00
C SER A 301 13.07 -5.76 4.28
N GLN A 302 12.79 -5.97 5.57
CA GLN A 302 11.82 -6.89 6.16
C GLN A 302 11.11 -6.21 7.34
N ARG A 303 10.02 -6.82 7.84
CA ARG A 303 9.27 -6.34 9.02
C ARG A 303 9.17 -7.43 10.09
N PRO A 304 10.25 -7.75 10.84
CA PRO A 304 10.30 -8.93 11.73
C PRO A 304 9.17 -9.05 12.75
N GLU A 305 8.71 -7.95 13.35
CA GLU A 305 7.57 -7.96 14.29
C GLU A 305 6.26 -8.35 13.60
N ASN A 306 5.98 -7.77 12.43
CA ASN A 306 4.86 -8.20 11.59
C ASN A 306 5.03 -9.67 11.17
N ASP A 307 6.23 -10.03 10.73
CA ASP A 307 6.50 -11.29 10.04
C ASP A 307 6.53 -12.50 11.00
N THR A 308 7.06 -12.31 12.20
CA THR A 308 7.29 -13.40 13.16
C THR A 308 6.75 -13.12 14.56
N GLY A 309 6.31 -11.89 14.84
CA GLY A 309 5.85 -11.46 16.18
C GLY A 309 6.96 -11.19 17.16
N LYS A 310 8.20 -11.09 16.67
CA LYS A 310 9.36 -10.72 17.46
C LYS A 310 10.35 -9.96 16.59
N GLY A 311 10.89 -8.88 17.13
CA GLY A 311 11.99 -8.11 16.54
C GLY A 311 11.57 -6.67 16.27
N PRO A 312 12.31 -5.94 15.42
CA PRO A 312 11.93 -4.59 15.07
C PRO A 312 10.70 -4.52 14.18
N ASP A 313 10.05 -3.35 14.17
CA ASP A 313 8.99 -2.99 13.22
C ASP A 313 9.51 -3.05 11.77
N ASN A 314 10.71 -2.52 11.53
CA ASN A 314 11.42 -2.60 10.25
C ASN A 314 12.90 -2.93 10.43
N LEU A 315 13.43 -3.78 9.56
CA LEU A 315 14.86 -4.06 9.44
C LEU A 315 15.32 -3.70 8.02
N TRP A 316 16.32 -2.84 7.89
CA TRP A 316 16.94 -2.52 6.59
C TRP A 316 18.35 -3.09 6.52
N ALA A 317 18.71 -3.73 5.41
CA ALA A 317 20.10 -4.08 5.11
C ALA A 317 20.70 -3.02 4.19
N MET A 318 21.75 -2.37 4.68
CA MET A 318 22.42 -1.24 4.05
C MET A 318 23.62 -1.67 3.19
N GLY A 319 23.94 -2.96 3.18
CA GLY A 319 25.15 -3.54 2.59
C GLY A 319 26.29 -3.70 3.61
N GLU A 320 27.28 -4.51 3.27
CA GLU A 320 28.49 -4.73 4.09
C GLU A 320 28.18 -5.17 5.54
N ASN A 321 27.12 -5.98 5.71
CA ASN A 321 26.59 -6.41 7.00
C ASN A 321 26.25 -5.26 7.96
N ASN A 322 25.93 -4.08 7.43
CA ASN A 322 25.37 -2.97 8.19
C ASN A 322 23.84 -2.92 8.04
N TYR A 323 23.13 -2.69 9.14
CA TYR A 323 21.68 -2.73 9.21
C TYR A 323 21.10 -1.54 9.97
N LEU A 324 19.85 -1.20 9.68
CA LEU A 324 19.05 -0.31 10.52
C LEU A 324 17.98 -1.14 11.22
N VAL A 325 17.93 -1.05 12.55
CA VAL A 325 16.90 -1.66 13.39
C VAL A 325 15.94 -0.54 13.77
N ILE A 326 14.75 -0.54 13.18
CA ILE A 326 13.85 0.62 13.21
C ILE A 326 12.59 0.28 14.00
N GLU A 327 12.26 1.15 14.95
CA GLU A 327 10.97 1.17 15.67
C GLU A 327 10.15 2.38 15.24
N CYS A 328 8.94 2.14 14.77
CA CYS A 328 8.01 3.15 14.30
C CYS A 328 7.02 3.50 15.41
N LYS A 329 7.19 4.67 16.03
CA LYS A 329 6.29 5.22 17.06
C LYS A 329 5.51 6.41 16.53
N ASN A 330 5.00 6.27 15.30
CA ASN A 330 4.28 7.31 14.58
C ASN A 330 2.87 7.59 15.18
N GLY A 331 2.32 6.65 15.94
CA GLY A 331 1.07 6.84 16.68
C GLY A 331 1.24 7.43 18.09
N ALA A 332 2.46 7.71 18.53
CA ALA A 332 2.70 8.26 19.87
C ALA A 332 2.24 9.73 19.96
N THR A 333 1.58 10.08 21.06
CA THR A 333 1.04 11.43 21.32
C THR A 333 1.70 12.12 22.50
N ALA A 334 2.54 11.42 23.28
CA ALA A 334 3.20 11.95 24.46
C ALA A 334 4.45 12.78 24.11
N GLU A 335 4.57 14.01 24.64
CA GLU A 335 5.65 14.95 24.31
C GLU A 335 7.10 14.41 24.45
N ARG A 336 7.28 13.37 25.26
CA ARG A 336 8.56 12.70 25.51
C ARG A 336 8.44 11.22 25.17
N ILE A 337 9.56 10.62 24.76
CA ILE A 337 9.61 9.19 24.47
C ILE A 337 9.45 8.43 25.78
N SER A 338 8.46 7.56 25.85
CA SER A 338 8.16 6.77 27.04
C SER A 338 9.25 5.73 27.32
N LYS A 339 9.38 5.31 28.58
CA LYS A 339 10.23 4.17 28.95
C LYS A 339 9.84 2.90 28.20
N HIS A 340 8.56 2.71 27.92
CA HIS A 340 8.08 1.59 27.12
C HIS A 340 8.70 1.59 25.73
N ASP A 341 8.64 2.71 25.00
CA ASP A 341 9.15 2.79 23.63
C ASP A 341 10.68 2.67 23.58
N CYS A 342 11.39 3.27 24.55
CA CYS A 342 12.83 3.06 24.68
C CYS A 342 13.19 1.59 24.90
N ASN A 343 12.43 0.89 25.75
CA ASN A 343 12.63 -0.54 25.98
C ASN A 343 12.33 -1.39 24.75
N GLN A 344 11.34 -1.00 23.93
CA GLN A 344 11.07 -1.67 22.65
C GLN A 344 12.29 -1.58 21.72
N LEU A 345 12.84 -0.37 21.48
CA LEU A 345 14.03 -0.22 20.63
C LEU A 345 15.24 -1.00 21.17
N ASN A 346 15.47 -0.94 22.49
CA ASN A 346 16.56 -1.69 23.12
C ASN A 346 16.35 -3.21 22.95
N GLY A 347 15.11 -3.68 23.09
CA GLY A 347 14.71 -5.07 22.88
C GLY A 347 14.97 -5.51 21.43
N SER A 348 14.60 -4.70 20.44
CA SER A 348 14.85 -4.96 19.03
C SER A 348 16.34 -5.00 18.69
N GLY A 349 17.15 -4.13 19.31
CA GLY A 349 18.60 -4.21 19.22
C GLY A 349 19.19 -5.49 19.83
N ALA A 350 18.64 -5.96 20.96
CA ALA A 350 19.03 -7.23 21.57
C ALA A 350 18.62 -8.43 20.71
N TRP A 351 17.41 -8.40 20.15
CA TRP A 351 16.93 -9.38 19.18
C TRP A 351 17.88 -9.47 17.99
N PHE A 352 18.29 -8.34 17.40
CA PHE A 352 19.21 -8.33 16.27
C PHE A 352 20.53 -9.03 16.61
N ARG A 353 21.14 -8.72 17.77
CA ARG A 353 22.39 -9.37 18.22
C ARG A 353 22.26 -10.87 18.45
N ASN A 354 21.07 -11.37 18.81
CA ASN A 354 20.83 -12.80 18.95
C ASN A 354 20.64 -13.48 17.59
N MET A 355 20.03 -12.76 16.64
CA MET A 355 19.69 -13.29 15.33
C MET A 355 20.81 -13.14 14.30
N TYR A 356 21.80 -12.27 14.52
CA TYR A 356 22.90 -12.02 13.59
C TYR A 356 24.24 -12.30 14.26
N ASP A 357 25.24 -12.71 13.47
CA ASP A 357 26.57 -12.97 14.02
C ASP A 357 27.36 -11.67 14.26
N GLN A 358 28.55 -11.82 14.83
CA GLN A 358 29.41 -10.73 15.28
C GLN A 358 29.95 -9.85 14.14
N THR A 359 29.84 -10.30 12.88
CA THR A 359 30.25 -9.50 11.71
C THR A 359 29.18 -8.49 11.30
N ALA A 360 27.96 -8.61 11.83
CA ALA A 360 26.87 -7.70 11.57
C ALA A 360 26.83 -6.54 12.56
N THR A 361 26.66 -5.33 12.02
CA THR A 361 26.47 -4.11 12.81
C THR A 361 25.09 -3.54 12.55
N ALA A 362 24.49 -2.92 13.57
CA ALA A 362 23.19 -2.30 13.43
C ALA A 362 23.14 -0.94 14.13
N THR A 363 22.49 0.02 13.48
CA THR A 363 22.13 1.31 14.08
C THR A 363 20.66 1.26 14.51
N PRO A 364 20.33 1.34 15.81
CA PRO A 364 18.97 1.45 16.28
C PRO A 364 18.39 2.83 15.96
N ILE A 365 17.22 2.87 15.32
CA ILE A 365 16.52 4.11 14.97
C ILE A 365 15.10 4.05 15.53
N MET A 366 14.69 5.11 16.22
CA MET A 366 13.29 5.33 16.56
C MET A 366 12.71 6.45 15.71
N ILE A 367 11.55 6.21 15.09
CA ILE A 367 10.78 7.24 14.43
C ILE A 367 9.71 7.72 15.42
N HIS A 368 9.88 8.92 15.97
CA HIS A 368 9.04 9.46 17.03
C HIS A 368 8.96 10.98 16.92
N HIS A 369 7.85 11.61 17.32
CA HIS A 369 7.69 13.06 17.13
C HIS A 369 8.65 13.94 17.96
N SER A 370 9.30 13.34 18.95
CA SER A 370 10.15 13.96 19.96
C SER A 370 11.45 13.18 20.02
N ASN A 371 12.55 13.86 20.32
CA ASN A 371 13.86 13.25 20.53
C ASN A 371 14.32 13.25 21.99
N MET A 372 13.40 13.47 22.93
CA MET A 372 13.68 13.53 24.36
C MET A 372 13.03 12.36 25.09
N PRO A 373 13.81 11.38 25.56
CA PRO A 373 13.32 10.37 26.50
C PRO A 373 12.79 11.01 27.78
N GLU A 374 11.81 10.38 28.42
CA GLU A 374 11.43 10.73 29.79
C GLU A 374 12.53 10.40 30.80
N TYR A 375 12.46 10.96 32.01
CA TYR A 375 13.50 10.81 33.03
C TYR A 375 13.84 9.35 33.37
N ALA A 376 12.83 8.47 33.35
CA ALA A 376 12.99 7.05 33.67
C ALA A 376 13.37 6.18 32.46
N ALA A 377 13.53 6.77 31.28
CA ALA A 377 13.80 6.06 30.03
C ALA A 377 15.27 6.16 29.63
N THR A 378 15.80 5.08 29.06
CA THR A 378 17.20 5.03 28.61
C THR A 378 17.26 4.31 27.28
N LEU A 379 17.93 4.93 26.32
CA LEU A 379 18.26 4.33 25.02
C LEU A 379 19.69 3.83 25.06
N ASN A 380 19.95 2.71 24.39
CA ASN A 380 21.31 2.20 24.22
C ASN A 380 22.18 3.21 23.46
N GLU A 381 23.48 3.19 23.72
CA GLU A 381 24.44 3.99 22.97
C GLU A 381 24.34 3.74 21.45
N GLY A 382 24.51 4.80 20.67
CA GLY A 382 24.36 4.75 19.21
C GLY A 382 22.90 4.76 18.72
N SER A 383 21.90 4.75 19.61
CA SER A 383 20.50 4.94 19.21
C SER A 383 20.29 6.32 18.59
N ARG A 384 19.51 6.37 17.52
CA ARG A 384 19.20 7.58 16.76
C ARG A 384 17.69 7.79 16.68
N ILE A 385 17.27 9.03 16.50
CA ILE A 385 15.85 9.40 16.45
C ILE A 385 15.56 10.18 15.17
N MET A 386 14.56 9.75 14.41
CA MET A 386 13.99 10.51 13.29
C MET A 386 12.74 11.25 13.79
N THR A 387 12.82 12.58 13.91
CA THR A 387 11.70 13.42 14.34
C THR A 387 10.73 13.72 13.19
N ILE A 388 9.58 14.35 13.47
CA ILE A 388 8.65 14.84 12.41
C ILE A 388 9.41 15.65 11.36
N ASN A 389 10.22 16.62 11.80
CA ASN A 389 10.96 17.49 10.88
C ASN A 389 12.02 16.72 10.07
N ASP A 390 12.59 15.65 10.63
CA ASP A 390 13.54 14.83 9.89
C ASP A 390 12.83 13.94 8.88
N LEU A 391 11.67 13.37 9.25
CA LEU A 391 10.84 12.57 8.36
C LEU A 391 10.34 13.42 7.17
N GLU A 392 9.90 14.66 7.39
CA GLU A 392 9.48 15.54 6.29
C GLU A 392 10.64 15.90 5.36
N ARG A 393 11.85 16.14 5.89
CA ARG A 393 13.04 16.32 5.06
C ARG A 393 13.39 15.04 4.28
N PHE A 394 13.29 13.87 4.91
CA PHE A 394 13.53 12.59 4.26
C PHE A 394 12.54 12.34 3.12
N LYS A 395 11.23 12.59 3.36
CA LYS A 395 10.17 12.52 2.34
C LYS A 395 10.46 13.44 1.16
N ALA A 396 10.84 14.69 1.42
CA ALA A 396 11.18 15.66 0.37
C ALA A 396 12.39 15.21 -0.47
N SER A 397 13.42 14.65 0.17
CA SER A 397 14.60 14.12 -0.53
C SER A 397 14.29 12.90 -1.39
N ILE A 398 13.46 11.96 -0.91
CA ILE A 398 12.99 10.82 -1.70
C ILE A 398 12.21 11.29 -2.94
N LEU A 399 11.28 12.22 -2.76
CA LEU A 399 10.50 12.79 -3.87
C LEU A 399 11.39 13.49 -4.89
N SER A 400 12.38 14.26 -4.43
CA SER A 400 13.34 14.94 -5.31
C SER A 400 14.20 13.94 -6.09
N PHE A 401 14.70 12.92 -5.42
CA PHE A 401 15.47 11.83 -6.03
C PHE A 401 14.67 11.11 -7.13
N ILE A 402 13.46 10.63 -6.79
CA ILE A 402 12.61 9.92 -7.74
C ILE A 402 12.21 10.83 -8.91
N THR A 403 11.88 12.09 -8.63
CA THR A 403 11.53 13.05 -9.68
C THR A 403 12.70 13.23 -10.65
N ALA A 404 13.92 13.46 -10.14
CA ALA A 404 15.11 13.68 -10.97
C ALA A 404 15.42 12.50 -11.91
N ILE A 405 15.35 11.26 -11.41
CA ILE A 405 15.61 10.07 -12.23
C ILE A 405 14.48 9.79 -13.23
N CYS A 406 13.24 10.16 -12.90
CA CYS A 406 12.07 9.94 -13.74
C CYS A 406 11.93 10.99 -14.85
N THR A 407 12.12 12.27 -14.54
CA THR A 407 12.02 13.36 -15.53
C THR A 407 13.15 13.31 -16.55
N SER A 408 14.32 12.80 -16.16
CA SER A 408 15.46 12.61 -17.05
C SER A 408 15.40 11.30 -17.86
N ASP A 409 14.40 10.45 -17.61
CA ASP A 409 14.29 9.07 -18.11
C ASP A 409 15.54 8.19 -17.87
N LYS A 410 16.23 8.44 -16.75
CA LYS A 410 17.50 7.80 -16.38
C LYS A 410 17.35 6.72 -15.30
N ARG A 411 16.18 6.10 -15.20
CA ARG A 411 15.88 5.03 -14.22
C ARG A 411 16.70 3.74 -14.43
N HIS A 412 17.37 3.61 -15.58
CA HIS A 412 18.23 2.49 -15.93
C HIS A 412 19.72 2.82 -15.80
N ASP A 413 20.07 4.10 -15.65
CA ASP A 413 21.44 4.60 -15.61
C ASP A 413 21.97 4.55 -14.17
N GLU A 414 22.69 3.47 -13.84
CA GLU A 414 23.24 3.25 -12.50
C GLU A 414 24.20 4.38 -12.05
N ILE A 415 24.88 5.04 -12.98
CA ILE A 415 25.80 6.14 -12.68
C ILE A 415 25.00 7.36 -12.26
N PHE A 416 24.00 7.75 -13.06
CA PHE A 416 23.14 8.89 -12.74
C PHE A 416 22.34 8.65 -11.45
N ILE A 417 21.81 7.44 -11.24
CA ILE A 417 21.11 7.08 -10.00
C ILE A 417 22.04 7.27 -8.80
N ARG A 418 23.30 6.83 -8.89
CA ARG A 418 24.30 7.01 -7.83
C ARG A 418 24.56 8.49 -7.52
N GLU A 419 24.69 9.32 -8.55
CA GLU A 419 24.87 10.77 -8.39
C GLU A 419 23.67 11.42 -7.70
N GLN A 420 22.45 11.02 -8.05
CA GLN A 420 21.23 11.52 -7.42
C GLN A 420 21.09 11.03 -5.97
N LEU A 421 21.47 9.77 -5.67
CA LEU A 421 21.52 9.27 -4.29
C LEU A 421 22.48 10.08 -3.41
N ILE A 422 23.65 10.48 -3.96
CA ILE A 422 24.61 11.35 -3.26
C ILE A 422 24.02 12.74 -3.04
N THR A 423 23.43 13.31 -4.09
CA THR A 423 22.87 14.68 -4.08
C THR A 423 21.73 14.80 -3.07
N CYS A 424 20.83 13.83 -3.06
CA CYS A 424 19.69 13.78 -2.14
C CYS A 424 20.02 13.18 -0.77
N LYS A 425 21.30 12.85 -0.50
CA LYS A 425 21.75 12.29 0.79
C LYS A 425 21.04 10.99 1.18
N LEU A 426 20.75 10.13 0.21
CA LEU A 426 20.02 8.86 0.38
C LEU A 426 20.94 7.63 0.37
N ARG A 427 22.27 7.81 0.41
CA ARG A 427 23.20 6.68 0.54
C ARG A 427 23.14 6.09 1.95
N ALA A 428 23.59 4.84 2.06
CA ALA A 428 23.72 4.16 3.35
C ALA A 428 24.48 4.99 4.40
N SER A 429 25.56 5.65 3.97
CA SER A 429 26.39 6.51 4.84
C SER A 429 25.76 7.85 5.18
N ASP A 430 24.77 8.33 4.42
CA ASP A 430 24.21 9.68 4.57
C ASP A 430 22.90 9.68 5.39
N ILE A 431 22.07 8.64 5.27
CA ILE A 431 20.70 8.64 5.81
C ILE A 431 20.67 8.85 7.32
N VAL A 432 21.49 8.07 8.05
CA VAL A 432 21.54 8.14 9.51
C VAL A 432 21.99 9.54 9.94
N GLU A 433 23.03 10.09 9.33
CA GLU A 433 23.55 11.38 9.75
C GLU A 433 22.65 12.56 9.35
N THR A 434 21.98 12.46 8.21
CA THR A 434 21.18 13.57 7.66
C THR A 434 19.77 13.64 8.26
N TYR A 435 19.12 12.48 8.43
CA TYR A 435 17.69 12.37 8.78
C TYR A 435 17.45 11.79 10.16
N THR A 436 18.48 11.69 11.00
CA THR A 436 18.31 11.33 12.40
C THR A 436 19.18 12.19 13.29
N ARG A 437 18.87 12.21 14.58
CA ARG A 437 19.60 12.96 15.61
C ARG A 437 19.84 12.10 16.85
N ASN A 438 20.79 12.52 17.68
CA ASN A 438 20.98 11.92 18.99
C ASN A 438 19.76 12.23 19.90
N PRO A 439 19.41 11.29 20.80
CA PRO A 439 18.53 11.57 21.93
C PRO A 439 19.05 12.75 22.75
N ARG A 440 18.15 13.63 23.19
CA ARG A 440 18.47 14.81 24.01
C ARG A 440 18.23 14.57 25.49
#